data_AF-C8XHD1-F1
#
_entry.id   AF-C8XHD1-F1
#
_cell.length_a   1.000
_cell.length_b   1.000
_cell.length_c   1.000
_cell.angle_alpha   90.00
_cell.angle_beta   90.00
_cell.angle_gamma   90.00
#
_symmetry.space_group_name_H-M   'P 1'
#
loop_
_entity.id
_entity.type
_entity.pdbx_description
1 polymer ?
#
loop_
_entity_poly.entity_id
_entity_poly.type
_entity_poly.pdbx_seq_one_letter_code
_entity_poly.pdbx_strand_id
1 'polypeptide(L)'
;MAADRRRGIRLLPHQLSTSDATGYALRRRFEDVIVVPLKASGSRRDTIICHELVHIVLDHAPHVTDDLEFLSMLAPHCSPELLERFLARDGYDTDDERTAEAMATRLITRAQTRSHRRTANGELDRLTTRLR
;
A
#
# COMPACT_ATOMS: atom_id res chain seq x y z
N MET A 1 -15.78 -15.39 1.68
CA MET A 1 -16.52 -14.89 2.86
C MET A 1 -15.80 -13.66 3.37
N ALA A 2 -16.46 -12.49 3.28
CA ALA A 2 -15.88 -11.18 3.56
C ALA A 2 -15.91 -10.84 5.06
N ALA A 3 -15.16 -11.59 5.86
CA ALA A 3 -15.16 -11.46 7.32
C ALA A 3 -13.77 -11.06 7.83
N ASP A 4 -13.38 -9.79 7.63
CA ASP A 4 -12.68 -8.97 8.64
C ASP A 4 -12.42 -7.52 8.16
N ARG A 5 -13.45 -6.71 7.88
CA ARG A 5 -13.27 -5.28 7.53
C ARG A 5 -12.91 -4.39 8.73
N ARG A 6 -12.28 -4.96 9.76
CA ARG A 6 -11.84 -4.26 10.99
C ARG A 6 -10.34 -4.44 11.27
N ARG A 7 -9.53 -4.91 10.32
CA ARG A 7 -8.08 -4.86 10.45
C ARG A 7 -7.61 -3.44 10.18
N GLY A 8 -6.87 -2.88 11.14
CA GLY A 8 -6.25 -1.57 10.96
C GLY A 8 -5.20 -1.66 9.85
N ILE A 9 -5.10 -0.60 9.04
CA ILE A 9 -4.04 -0.49 8.03
C ILE A 9 -2.94 0.41 8.58
N ARG A 10 -1.72 -0.12 8.68
CA ARG A 10 -0.53 0.61 9.14
C ARG A 10 0.40 0.87 7.98
N LEU A 11 0.77 2.14 7.79
CA LEU A 11 1.81 2.51 6.84
C LEU A 11 3.19 2.40 7.51
N LEU A 12 4.09 1.63 6.91
CA LEU A 12 5.46 1.45 7.37
C LEU A 12 6.44 2.02 6.32
N PRO A 13 7.02 3.21 6.55
CA PRO A 13 8.12 3.69 5.73
C PRO A 13 9.35 2.79 5.92
N HIS A 14 9.92 2.28 4.83
CA HIS A 14 11.11 1.43 4.91
C HIS A 14 12.11 1.73 3.78
N GLN A 15 13.39 1.54 4.05
CA GLN A 15 14.43 1.62 3.02
C GLN A 15 14.42 0.31 2.25
N LEU A 16 13.69 0.26 1.14
CA LEU A 16 13.70 -0.93 0.29
C LEU A 16 15.05 -1.02 -0.42
N SER A 17 15.70 -2.18 -0.34
CA SER A 17 16.75 -2.54 -1.28
C SER A 17 16.17 -2.50 -2.70
N THR A 18 16.99 -2.16 -3.70
CA THR A 18 16.61 -1.84 -5.10
C THR A 18 16.06 -3.03 -5.89
N SER A 19 15.12 -3.79 -5.32
CA SER A 19 14.26 -4.71 -6.06
C SER A 19 13.21 -3.91 -6.83
N ASP A 20 12.66 -4.50 -7.89
CA ASP A 20 11.64 -3.91 -8.77
C ASP A 20 10.31 -3.58 -8.05
N ALA A 21 10.20 -3.89 -6.76
CA ALA A 21 9.03 -3.61 -5.96
C ALA A 21 8.91 -2.13 -5.58
N THR A 22 7.76 -1.54 -5.91
CA THR A 22 7.47 -0.14 -5.57
C THR A 22 6.90 0.03 -4.16
N GLY A 23 6.51 -1.06 -3.50
CA GLY A 23 5.95 -1.17 -2.15
C GLY A 23 5.64 -2.63 -1.82
N TYR A 24 5.07 -2.89 -0.63
CA TYR A 24 4.56 -4.22 -0.26
C TYR A 24 3.30 -4.15 0.60
N ALA A 25 2.35 -5.05 0.35
CA ALA A 25 1.20 -5.30 1.22
C ALA A 25 1.39 -6.60 2.01
N LEU A 26 1.29 -6.50 3.34
CA LEU A 26 1.45 -7.64 4.24
C LEU A 26 0.21 -7.80 5.10
N ARG A 27 -0.46 -8.95 4.98
CA ARG A 27 -1.58 -9.28 5.85
C ARG A 27 -1.07 -9.95 7.11
N ARG A 28 -1.28 -9.32 8.27
CA ARG A 28 -1.00 -9.94 9.58
C ARG A 28 -2.31 -10.36 10.24
N ARG A 29 -2.17 -11.11 11.34
CA ARG A 29 -3.30 -11.65 12.11
C ARG A 29 -4.28 -10.56 12.59
N PHE A 30 -3.79 -9.36 12.87
CA PHE A 30 -4.58 -8.28 13.50
C PHE A 30 -4.55 -6.94 12.75
N GLU A 31 -3.61 -6.77 11.81
CA GLU A 31 -3.45 -5.54 11.03
C GLU A 31 -2.95 -5.89 9.63
N ASP A 32 -3.23 -5.02 8.66
CA ASP A 32 -2.57 -5.05 7.37
C ASP A 32 -1.49 -3.97 7.37
N VAL A 33 -0.31 -4.29 6.86
CA VAL A 33 0.84 -3.38 6.81
C VAL A 33 1.13 -3.06 5.35
N ILE A 34 1.12 -1.78 5.01
CA ILE A 34 1.57 -1.29 3.70
C ILE A 34 2.95 -0.69 3.89
N VAL A 35 3.94 -1.28 3.23
CA VAL A 35 5.33 -0.88 3.24
C VAL A 35 5.54 0.08 2.08
N VAL A 36 6.06 1.27 2.38
CA VAL A 36 6.27 2.33 1.40
C VAL A 36 7.74 2.73 1.40
N PRO A 37 8.41 2.88 0.24
CA PRO A 37 9.78 3.34 0.18
C PRO A 37 9.96 4.66 0.93
N LEU A 38 10.99 4.74 1.77
CA LEU A 38 11.27 5.92 2.59
C LEU A 38 11.42 7.19 1.75
N LYS A 39 12.01 7.06 0.55
CA LYS A 39 12.22 8.14 -0.42
C LYS A 39 10.99 8.48 -1.27
N ALA A 40 9.90 7.71 -1.18
CA ALA A 40 8.67 8.02 -1.91
C ALA A 40 7.91 9.17 -1.22
N SER A 41 7.68 10.23 -1.98
CA SER A 41 7.00 11.44 -1.55
C SER A 41 5.95 11.89 -2.57
N GLY A 42 5.04 12.77 -2.14
CA GLY A 42 4.00 13.35 -2.99
C GLY A 42 3.15 12.30 -3.70
N SER A 43 2.83 12.57 -4.97
CA SER A 43 1.98 11.71 -5.80
C SER A 43 2.52 10.28 -5.93
N ARG A 44 3.84 10.10 -6.02
CA ARG A 44 4.46 8.77 -6.09
C ARG A 44 4.13 7.93 -4.85
N ARG A 45 4.19 8.54 -3.66
CA ARG A 45 3.85 7.87 -2.40
C ARG A 45 2.38 7.46 -2.37
N ASP A 46 1.49 8.35 -2.80
CA ASP A 46 0.05 8.10 -2.84
C ASP A 46 -0.28 6.97 -3.83
N THR A 47 0.38 6.93 -4.99
CA THR A 47 0.24 5.86 -5.96
C THR A 47 0.60 4.50 -5.38
N ILE A 48 1.76 4.41 -4.72
CA ILE A 48 2.22 3.18 -4.08
C ILE A 48 1.20 2.73 -3.02
N ILE A 49 0.78 3.63 -2.12
CA ILE A 49 -0.21 3.29 -1.09
C ILE A 49 -1.51 2.79 -1.70
N CYS A 50 -1.99 3.43 -2.77
CA CYS A 50 -3.25 3.03 -3.42
C CYS A 50 -3.12 1.68 -4.13
N HIS A 51 -1.98 1.39 -4.74
CA HIS A 51 -1.69 0.10 -5.37
C HIS A 51 -1.70 -1.03 -4.33
N GLU A 52 -0.90 -0.91 -3.26
CA GLU A 52 -0.84 -1.90 -2.18
C GLU A 52 -2.19 -2.08 -1.47
N LEU A 53 -2.96 -1.00 -1.31
CA LEU A 53 -4.31 -1.06 -0.73
C LEU A 53 -5.25 -1.90 -1.59
N VAL A 54 -5.13 -1.86 -2.91
CA VAL A 54 -5.97 -2.67 -3.80
C VAL A 54 -5.67 -4.16 -3.62
N HIS A 55 -4.40 -4.55 -3.50
CA HIS A 55 -4.05 -5.95 -3.21
C HIS A 55 -4.74 -6.46 -1.95
N ILE A 56 -4.78 -5.65 -0.89
CA ILE A 56 -5.48 -6.01 0.36
C ILE A 56 -7.00 -6.11 0.16
N VAL A 57 -7.61 -5.16 -0.57
CA VAL A 57 -9.06 -5.11 -0.77
C VAL A 57 -9.57 -6.24 -1.66
N LEU A 58 -8.79 -6.63 -2.67
CA LEU A 58 -9.14 -7.67 -3.62
C LEU A 58 -8.65 -9.06 -3.21
N ASP A 59 -7.94 -9.16 -2.08
CA ASP A 59 -7.39 -10.42 -1.57
C ASP A 59 -6.39 -11.07 -2.54
N HIS A 60 -5.66 -10.25 -3.30
CA HIS A 60 -4.60 -10.70 -4.20
C HIS A 60 -3.45 -11.29 -3.39
N ALA A 61 -2.70 -12.21 -4.00
CA ALA A 61 -1.49 -12.73 -3.38
C ALA A 61 -0.52 -11.57 -3.10
N PRO A 62 0.03 -11.46 -1.88
CA PRO A 62 0.97 -10.39 -1.58
C PRO A 62 2.23 -10.57 -2.42
N HIS A 63 2.74 -9.49 -3.00
CA HIS A 63 4.10 -9.47 -3.52
C HIS A 63 5.04 -9.76 -2.39
N VAL A 64 5.68 -10.93 -2.45
CA VAL A 64 6.65 -11.28 -1.43
C VAL A 64 8.00 -10.78 -1.90
N THR A 65 8.58 -9.86 -1.14
CA THR A 65 9.91 -9.33 -1.39
C THR A 65 10.98 -10.41 -1.31
N ASP A 66 11.98 -10.35 -2.17
CA ASP A 66 13.21 -11.15 -2.01
C ASP A 66 14.18 -10.53 -0.98
N ASP A 67 13.81 -9.40 -0.36
CA ASP A 67 14.57 -8.75 0.70
C ASP A 67 14.48 -9.55 2.02
N LEU A 68 15.37 -10.54 2.15
CA LEU A 68 15.43 -11.44 3.30
C LEU A 68 15.69 -10.72 4.62
N GLU A 69 16.42 -9.60 4.64
CA GLU A 69 16.64 -8.80 5.85
C GLU A 69 15.32 -8.16 6.31
N PHE A 70 14.57 -7.58 5.36
CA PHE A 70 13.26 -7.01 5.64
C PHE A 70 12.25 -8.07 6.11
N LEU A 71 12.22 -9.23 5.46
CA LEU A 71 11.35 -10.34 5.88
C LEU A 71 11.73 -10.87 7.26
N SER A 72 13.03 -10.97 7.57
CA SER A 72 13.50 -11.39 8.89
C SER A 72 13.09 -10.39 9.99
N MET A 73 13.06 -9.09 9.69
CA MET A 73 12.53 -8.08 10.62
C MET A 73 11.00 -8.22 10.82
N LEU A 74 10.26 -8.59 9.78
CA LEU A 74 8.81 -8.75 9.85
C LEU A 74 8.36 -10.06 10.49
N ALA A 75 9.16 -11.11 10.35
CA ALA A 75 8.94 -12.45 10.87
C ALA A 75 10.18 -12.92 11.65
N PRO A 76 10.51 -12.29 12.80
CA PRO A 76 11.75 -12.55 13.55
C PRO A 76 11.85 -13.96 14.14
N HIS A 77 10.76 -14.73 14.08
CA HIS A 77 10.71 -16.12 14.54
C HIS A 77 10.90 -17.14 13.40
N CYS A 78 10.94 -16.69 12.14
CA CYS A 78 11.24 -17.54 10.98
C CYS A 78 12.73 -17.45 10.64
N SER A 79 13.35 -18.58 10.29
CA SER A 79 14.73 -18.55 9.82
C SER A 79 14.80 -18.01 8.38
N PRO A 80 15.86 -17.27 8.01
CA PRO A 80 16.02 -16.73 6.66
C PRO A 80 15.97 -17.82 5.57
N GLU A 81 16.53 -19.00 5.84
CA GLU A 81 16.53 -20.14 4.92
C GLU A 81 15.12 -20.73 4.73
N LEU A 82 14.25 -20.59 5.73
CA LEU A 82 12.86 -21.01 5.64
C LEU A 82 12.03 -19.98 4.85
N LEU A 83 12.34 -18.69 5.00
CA LEU A 83 11.76 -17.62 4.17
C LEU A 83 12.15 -17.83 2.71
N GLU A 84 13.43 -17.97 2.39
CA GLU A 84 13.93 -18.15 1.01
C GLU A 84 13.28 -19.34 0.28
N ARG A 85 13.17 -20.51 0.95
CA ARG A 85 12.51 -21.68 0.36
C ARG A 85 11.00 -21.50 0.14
N PHE A 86 10.37 -20.65 0.94
CA PHE A 86 8.94 -20.36 0.81
C PHE A 86 8.68 -19.41 -0.36
N LEU A 87 9.55 -18.41 -0.55
CA LEU A 87 9.47 -17.43 -1.64
C LEU A 87 9.65 -18.04 -3.03
N ALA A 88 10.57 -19.01 -3.16
CA ALA A 88 10.87 -19.65 -4.44
C ALA A 88 9.69 -20.44 -5.06
N ARG A 89 8.56 -20.58 -4.35
CA ARG A 89 7.46 -21.47 -4.72
C ARG A 89 6.24 -20.76 -5.32
N ASP A 90 6.06 -19.47 -5.07
CA ASP A 90 4.91 -18.71 -5.55
C ASP A 90 5.31 -17.84 -6.73
N GLY A 91 5.03 -18.33 -7.93
CA GLY A 91 5.19 -17.57 -9.17
C GLY A 91 4.18 -16.43 -9.23
N TYR A 92 4.69 -15.22 -9.45
CA TYR A 92 3.94 -13.98 -9.60
C TYR A 92 2.86 -14.07 -10.69
N ASP A 93 1.60 -13.75 -10.35
CA ASP A 93 0.50 -13.71 -11.32
C ASP A 93 0.28 -12.28 -11.87
N THR A 94 0.40 -12.13 -13.19
CA THR A 94 0.37 -10.83 -13.88
C THR A 94 -1.03 -10.21 -14.03
N ASP A 95 -2.10 -10.97 -13.76
CA ASP A 95 -3.47 -10.47 -13.87
C ASP A 95 -3.90 -9.68 -12.62
N ASP A 96 -3.45 -10.12 -11.45
CA ASP A 96 -3.61 -9.42 -10.17
C ASP A 96 -2.97 -8.03 -10.24
N GLU A 97 -1.80 -7.90 -10.88
CA GLU A 97 -1.11 -6.63 -11.11
C GLU A 97 -1.91 -5.65 -11.95
N ARG A 98 -2.39 -6.12 -13.11
CA ARG A 98 -3.16 -5.28 -14.04
C ARG A 98 -4.45 -4.80 -13.39
N THR A 99 -5.08 -5.66 -12.59
CA THR A 99 -6.28 -5.32 -11.84
C THR A 99 -5.97 -4.33 -10.72
N ALA A 100 -4.88 -4.53 -9.99
CA ALA A 100 -4.43 -3.65 -8.93
C ALA A 100 -4.14 -2.23 -9.44
N GLU A 101 -3.36 -2.13 -10.52
CA GLU A 101 -3.02 -0.86 -11.18
C GLU A 101 -4.25 -0.08 -11.67
N ALA A 102 -5.19 -0.76 -12.33
CA ALA A 102 -6.40 -0.15 -12.85
C ALA A 102 -7.29 0.41 -11.72
N MET A 103 -7.44 -0.30 -10.61
CA MET A 103 -8.20 0.18 -9.46
C MET A 103 -7.47 1.29 -8.69
N ALA A 104 -6.15 1.18 -8.51
CA ALA A 104 -5.34 2.17 -7.83
C ALA A 104 -5.45 3.54 -8.52
N THR A 105 -5.37 3.53 -9.86
CA THR A 105 -5.58 4.72 -10.69
C THR A 105 -6.91 5.39 -10.37
N ARG A 106 -8.01 4.61 -10.32
CA ARG A 106 -9.35 5.14 -9.99
C ARG A 106 -9.43 5.71 -8.57
N LEU A 107 -8.78 5.06 -7.60
CA LEU A 107 -8.73 5.53 -6.22
C LEU A 107 -8.00 6.87 -6.10
N ILE A 108 -6.83 6.99 -6.74
CA ILE A 108 -6.02 8.22 -6.75
C ILE A 108 -6.80 9.36 -7.39
N THR A 109 -7.40 9.15 -8.57
CA THR A 109 -8.21 10.17 -9.24
C THR A 109 -9.34 10.66 -8.32
N ARG A 110 -10.06 9.73 -7.68
CA ARG A 110 -11.17 10.09 -6.77
C ARG A 110 -10.67 10.80 -5.51
N ALA A 111 -9.52 10.40 -4.96
CA ALA A 111 -8.91 11.04 -3.79
C ALA A 111 -8.46 12.48 -4.13
N GLN A 112 -7.83 12.68 -5.28
CA GLN A 112 -7.40 13.99 -5.77
C GLN A 112 -8.59 14.91 -6.02
N THR A 113 -9.66 14.45 -6.69
CA THR A 113 -10.88 15.25 -6.89
C THR A 113 -11.52 15.64 -5.56
N ARG A 114 -11.58 14.72 -4.57
CA ARG A 114 -12.09 15.02 -3.23
C ARG A 114 -11.21 16.01 -2.48
N SER A 115 -9.89 15.91 -2.60
CA SER A 115 -8.93 16.83 -1.97
C SER A 115 -9.10 18.24 -2.53
N HIS A 116 -9.13 18.39 -3.86
CA HIS A 116 -9.37 19.68 -4.53
C HIS A 116 -10.71 20.31 -4.14
N ARG A 117 -11.78 19.50 -3.99
CA ARG A 117 -13.07 20.01 -3.55
C ARG A 117 -13.06 20.45 -2.08
N ARG A 118 -12.30 19.77 -1.22
CA ARG A 118 -12.15 20.14 0.20
C ARG A 118 -11.36 21.45 0.35
N THR A 119 -10.29 21.64 -0.42
CA THR A 119 -9.52 22.89 -0.41
C THR A 119 -10.35 24.06 -0.92
N ALA A 120 -11.05 23.90 -2.05
CA ALA A 120 -11.93 24.94 -2.60
C ALA A 120 -13.06 25.33 -1.62
N ASN A 121 -13.70 24.36 -0.96
CA ASN A 121 -14.71 24.66 0.06
C ASN A 121 -14.12 25.41 1.26
N GLY A 122 -12.90 25.08 1.68
CA GLY A 122 -12.22 25.79 2.77
C GLY A 122 -11.82 27.22 2.42
N GLU A 123 -11.47 27.49 1.16
CA GLU A 123 -11.20 28.86 0.67
C GLU A 123 -12.47 29.70 0.58
N LEU A 124 -13.57 29.12 0.08
CA LEU A 124 -14.88 29.77 0.04
C LEU A 124 -15.36 30.15 1.45
N ASP A 125 -15.24 29.23 2.42
CA ASP A 125 -15.63 29.49 3.83
C ASP A 125 -14.81 30.63 4.48
N ARG A 126 -13.53 30.75 4.11
CA ARG A 126 -12.68 31.88 4.54
C ARG A 126 -13.09 33.20 3.90
N LEU A 127 -13.50 33.18 2.63
CA LEU A 127 -13.96 34.38 1.92
C LEU A 127 -15.32 34.86 2.45
N THR A 128 -16.26 33.95 2.70
CA THR A 128 -17.58 34.29 3.27
C THR A 128 -17.47 34.82 4.69
N THR A 129 -16.52 34.32 5.49
CA THR A 129 -16.26 34.81 6.86
C THR A 129 -15.67 36.22 6.87
N ARG A 130 -14.90 36.61 5.86
CA ARG A 130 -14.33 37.97 5.73
C ARG A 130 -15.31 39.03 5.21
N LEU A 131 -16.46 38.60 4.68
CA LEU A 131 -17.51 39.47 4.15
C LEU A 131 -18.66 39.69 5.15
N ARG A 132 -18.49 39.28 6.41
CA ARG A 132 -19.38 39.58 7.54
C ARG A 132 -18.67 40.50 8.52
#